data_AF-Q2S129-F1
#
_entry.id   AF-Q2S129-F1
#
_cell.length_a   1.000
_cell.length_b   1.000
_cell.length_c   1.000
_cell.angle_alpha   90.00
_cell.angle_beta   90.00
_cell.angle_gamma   90.00
#
_symmetry.space_group_name_H-M   'P 1'
#
loop_
_entity.id
_entity.type
_entity.pdbx_description
1 polymer ?
#
loop_
_entity_poly.entity_id
_entity_poly.type
_entity_poly.pdbx_seq_one_letter_code
_entity_poly.pdbx_strand_id
1 'polypeptide(L)'
;MPHSAGARRTGWGIPARPPRKASRSPNRANSRAREGLKGPTAPLSARRSATMTKQNGHSDSSGGSQSDRDESGRDDVVGQSFSSERVLLDGTHFEDCTFDTCTLVYGGGKPPHFVRCDFAAPRFVFEDAAQNTIQLMSAIYNGIDERIIEKTFDEIRKGFGPA
;
A
#
# COMPACT_ATOMS: atom_id res chain seq x y z
N MET A 1 13.48 28.39 70.38
CA MET A 1 12.68 27.33 69.72
C MET A 1 11.21 27.73 69.77
N PRO A 2 10.56 27.86 68.62
CA PRO A 2 9.27 27.20 68.45
C PRO A 2 9.14 26.53 67.07
N HIS A 3 8.38 25.44 67.04
CA HIS A 3 7.93 24.75 65.83
C HIS A 3 6.50 25.18 65.46
N SER A 4 6.27 25.30 64.15
CA SER A 4 5.03 25.06 63.37
C SER A 4 3.79 25.94 63.59
N ALA A 5 3.32 26.59 62.50
CA ALA A 5 2.15 26.15 61.72
C ALA A 5 1.76 27.12 60.57
N GLY A 6 1.33 26.55 59.42
CA GLY A 6 0.40 27.13 58.45
C GLY A 6 1.01 27.94 57.29
N ALA A 7 0.47 27.98 56.06
CA ALA A 7 -0.47 27.16 55.30
C ALA A 7 -0.45 27.70 53.84
N ARG A 8 -0.41 26.77 52.88
CA ARG A 8 -1.01 26.78 51.53
C ARG A 8 -1.25 28.12 50.81
N ARG A 9 -0.75 28.23 49.57
CA ARG A 9 -1.57 28.49 48.36
C ARG A 9 -0.76 28.23 47.08
N THR A 10 -1.19 27.20 46.37
CA THR A 10 -0.85 26.86 45.00
C THR A 10 -1.50 27.87 44.04
N GLY A 11 -0.72 28.49 43.17
CA GLY A 11 -1.20 29.35 42.09
C GLY A 11 -0.47 29.01 40.79
N TRP A 12 -0.78 27.86 40.19
CA TRP A 12 -0.37 27.56 38.82
C TRP A 12 -1.40 28.20 37.87
N GLY A 13 -0.98 29.26 37.19
CA GLY A 13 -1.77 29.94 36.17
C GLY A 13 -1.93 29.07 34.93
N ILE A 14 -3.18 28.78 34.58
CA ILE A 14 -3.58 28.15 33.33
C ILE A 14 -3.53 29.21 32.21
N PRO A 15 -2.78 29.02 31.11
CA PRO A 15 -2.92 29.91 29.95
C PRO A 15 -4.20 29.59 29.17
N ALA A 16 -4.99 30.62 28.90
CA ALA A 16 -6.23 30.57 28.13
C ALA A 16 -5.99 30.16 26.66
N ARG A 17 -6.73 29.16 26.17
CA ARG A 17 -6.80 28.79 24.75
C ARG A 17 -7.68 29.77 23.97
N PRO A 18 -7.24 30.32 22.83
CA PRO A 18 -8.13 31.02 21.91
C PRO A 18 -8.99 30.01 21.10
N PRO A 19 -10.23 30.40 20.71
CA PRO A 19 -11.20 29.52 20.07
C PRO A 19 -10.84 29.20 18.61
N ARG A 20 -10.98 27.91 18.25
CA ARG A 20 -10.96 27.40 16.87
C ARG A 20 -12.15 27.97 16.09
N LYS A 21 -11.88 28.71 15.00
CA LYS A 21 -12.90 29.04 14.00
C LYS A 21 -12.89 28.02 12.86
N ALA A 22 -14.10 27.65 12.48
CA ALA A 22 -14.46 26.52 11.65
C ALA A 22 -14.04 26.64 10.18
N SER A 23 -13.51 25.55 9.65
CA SER A 23 -13.39 25.27 8.22
C SER A 23 -14.78 25.05 7.62
N ARG A 24 -15.16 25.88 6.66
CA ARG A 24 -16.28 25.60 5.74
C ARG A 24 -15.76 25.64 4.31
N SER A 25 -15.65 24.46 3.71
CA SER A 25 -15.64 24.27 2.26
C SER A 25 -16.90 23.49 1.91
N PRO A 26 -17.65 23.92 0.89
CA PRO A 26 -18.37 22.94 0.09
C PRO A 26 -18.02 23.07 -1.39
N ASN A 27 -17.46 21.97 -1.85
CA ASN A 27 -17.35 21.44 -3.19
C ASN A 27 -18.59 21.72 -4.06
N ARG A 28 -18.39 22.27 -5.27
CA ARG A 28 -19.44 22.46 -6.28
C ARG A 28 -19.16 21.60 -7.51
N ALA A 29 -19.89 20.48 -7.55
CA ALA A 29 -20.53 19.86 -8.71
C ALA A 29 -19.73 19.76 -10.03
N ASN A 30 -19.25 18.55 -10.33
CA ASN A 30 -19.08 18.10 -11.70
C ASN A 30 -20.31 17.26 -12.09
N SER A 31 -20.94 17.59 -13.21
CA SER A 31 -22.11 16.89 -13.73
C SER A 31 -22.05 16.86 -15.26
N ARG A 32 -22.39 15.68 -15.81
CA ARG A 32 -22.84 15.39 -17.19
C ARG A 32 -21.76 15.02 -18.23
N ALA A 33 -21.75 13.73 -18.58
CA ALA A 33 -22.11 13.18 -19.91
C ALA A 33 -22.11 11.64 -19.80
N ARG A 34 -23.25 10.94 -19.69
CA ARG A 34 -24.06 10.35 -20.78
C ARG A 34 -23.20 9.63 -21.83
N GLU A 35 -23.07 8.32 -21.73
CA GLU A 35 -23.94 7.28 -22.32
C GLU A 35 -24.04 7.35 -23.85
N GLY A 36 -23.47 6.33 -24.50
CA GLY A 36 -23.74 5.99 -25.89
C GLY A 36 -22.61 5.21 -26.54
N LEU A 37 -22.73 3.89 -26.65
CA LEU A 37 -22.88 3.20 -27.94
C LEU A 37 -23.03 1.68 -27.70
N LYS A 38 -24.18 1.17 -28.15
CA LYS A 38 -24.50 -0.26 -28.27
C LYS A 38 -24.14 -0.74 -29.69
N GLY A 39 -23.66 -1.98 -29.77
CA GLY A 39 -23.89 -2.89 -30.90
C GLY A 39 -22.61 -3.59 -31.42
N PRO A 40 -22.72 -4.73 -32.13
CA PRO A 40 -23.77 -5.75 -32.10
C PRO A 40 -23.23 -7.18 -31.86
N THR A 41 -24.14 -8.06 -31.44
CA THR A 41 -24.03 -9.51 -31.41
C THR A 41 -24.02 -10.12 -32.82
N ALA A 42 -23.20 -11.15 -33.06
CA ALA A 42 -23.40 -12.12 -34.14
C ALA A 42 -23.03 -13.55 -33.67
N PRO A 43 -23.74 -14.60 -34.15
CA PRO A 43 -23.73 -15.94 -33.56
C PRO A 43 -22.82 -16.98 -34.26
N LEU A 44 -22.51 -18.01 -33.47
CA LEU A 44 -22.33 -19.44 -33.78
C LEU A 44 -22.00 -19.85 -35.23
N SER A 45 -20.81 -20.46 -35.43
CA SER A 45 -20.65 -21.45 -36.50
C SER A 45 -19.61 -22.53 -36.17
N ALA A 46 -20.10 -23.77 -36.29
CA ALA A 46 -19.44 -24.96 -36.82
C ALA A 46 -18.19 -25.56 -36.14
N ARG A 47 -18.43 -26.72 -35.50
CA ARG A 47 -17.50 -27.86 -35.42
C ARG A 47 -16.87 -28.18 -36.78
N ARG A 48 -15.57 -28.51 -36.78
CA ARG A 48 -14.99 -29.60 -37.58
C ARG A 48 -13.66 -30.06 -36.97
N SER A 49 -13.58 -31.37 -36.72
CA SER A 49 -12.37 -32.11 -36.38
C SER A 49 -11.41 -32.19 -37.56
N ALA A 50 -10.09 -32.09 -37.32
CA ALA A 50 -9.08 -32.74 -38.15
C ALA A 50 -7.70 -32.82 -37.45
N THR A 51 -7.25 -34.07 -37.29
CA THR A 51 -5.89 -34.56 -37.56
C THR A 51 -4.70 -34.03 -36.75
N MET A 52 -4.38 -34.82 -35.74
CA MET A 52 -3.06 -35.18 -35.22
C MET A 52 -1.96 -35.17 -36.30
N THR A 53 -0.94 -34.30 -36.14
CA THR A 53 0.35 -34.40 -36.83
C THR A 53 1.50 -34.24 -35.84
N LYS A 54 2.29 -35.30 -35.80
CA LYS A 54 3.56 -35.57 -35.12
C LYS A 54 4.62 -34.47 -35.33
N GLN A 55 5.17 -33.92 -34.24
CA GLN A 55 6.55 -33.42 -34.24
C GLN A 55 7.26 -33.80 -32.93
N ASN A 56 8.35 -34.53 -33.13
CA ASN A 56 9.30 -35.03 -32.15
C ASN A 56 10.27 -33.88 -31.85
N GLY A 57 10.31 -33.37 -30.63
CA GLY A 57 11.19 -32.28 -30.22
C GLY A 57 12.07 -32.71 -29.05
N HIS A 58 13.37 -32.75 -29.29
CA HIS A 58 14.44 -32.92 -28.29
C HIS A 58 14.23 -31.96 -27.11
N SER A 59 14.05 -32.49 -25.90
CA SER A 59 14.10 -31.69 -24.68
C SER A 59 15.53 -31.67 -24.16
N ASP A 60 16.34 -30.78 -24.72
CA ASP A 60 17.59 -30.36 -24.08
C ASP A 60 17.27 -29.35 -22.98
N SER A 61 17.88 -29.62 -21.83
CA SER A 61 17.73 -28.90 -20.58
C SER A 61 18.28 -27.48 -20.67
N SER A 62 17.52 -26.48 -20.23
CA SER A 62 18.11 -25.25 -19.66
C SER A 62 17.14 -24.65 -18.67
N GLY A 63 17.45 -24.79 -17.38
CA GLY A 63 16.82 -24.02 -16.32
C GLY A 63 17.15 -22.55 -16.53
N GLY A 64 16.18 -21.78 -17.01
CA GLY A 64 16.18 -20.33 -16.90
C GLY A 64 15.20 -19.96 -15.80
N SER A 65 15.70 -19.45 -14.68
CA SER A 65 14.90 -18.80 -13.65
C SER A 65 14.03 -17.73 -14.32
N GLN A 66 12.71 -17.93 -14.29
CA GLN A 66 11.74 -17.01 -14.85
C GLN A 66 11.43 -15.91 -13.82
N SER A 67 12.42 -15.13 -13.42
CA SER A 67 12.23 -13.98 -12.51
C SER A 67 12.06 -12.64 -13.25
N ASP A 68 12.28 -12.59 -14.56
CA ASP A 68 12.61 -11.31 -15.22
C ASP A 68 11.54 -10.80 -16.21
N ARG A 69 10.28 -11.27 -16.13
CA ARG A 69 9.23 -10.89 -17.12
C ARG A 69 8.18 -9.90 -16.62
N ASP A 70 8.25 -9.45 -15.37
CA ASP A 70 7.37 -8.41 -14.79
C ASP A 70 8.18 -7.27 -14.13
N GLU A 71 9.36 -6.95 -14.68
CA GLU A 71 10.11 -5.73 -14.32
C GLU A 71 9.80 -4.58 -15.29
N SER A 72 9.41 -4.89 -16.54
CA SER A 72 9.04 -3.90 -17.55
C SER A 72 7.70 -3.24 -17.21
N GLY A 73 7.75 -2.14 -16.48
CA GLY A 73 6.59 -1.32 -16.14
C GLY A 73 6.58 -0.77 -14.72
N ARG A 74 7.69 -0.85 -13.98
CA ARG A 74 7.89 -0.03 -12.79
C ARG A 74 8.45 1.34 -13.17
N ASP A 75 8.04 2.37 -12.45
CA ASP A 75 8.69 3.69 -12.53
C ASP A 75 9.99 3.65 -11.70
N ASP A 76 11.09 4.16 -12.24
CA ASP A 76 12.38 4.23 -11.52
C ASP A 76 12.62 5.63 -10.94
N VAL A 77 12.93 5.69 -9.65
CA VAL A 77 13.24 6.91 -8.89
C VAL A 77 14.59 6.73 -8.23
N VAL A 78 15.60 7.48 -8.70
CA VAL A 78 17.00 7.31 -8.25
C VAL A 78 17.54 8.58 -7.61
N GLY A 79 18.18 8.46 -6.44
CA GLY A 79 18.93 9.55 -5.80
C GLY A 79 18.07 10.72 -5.28
N GLN A 80 16.75 10.54 -5.15
CA GLN A 80 15.84 11.62 -4.75
C GLN A 80 15.68 11.71 -3.23
N SER A 81 15.46 12.92 -2.74
CA SER A 81 15.13 13.19 -1.33
C SER A 81 13.71 13.73 -1.22
N PHE A 82 12.88 13.03 -0.44
CA PHE A 82 11.52 13.40 -0.12
C PHE A 82 11.45 13.89 1.33
N SER A 83 10.73 14.96 1.61
CA SER A 83 10.60 15.50 2.98
C SER A 83 9.21 16.01 3.31
N SER A 84 8.67 15.54 4.43
CA SER A 84 7.37 15.97 4.99
C SER A 84 6.20 15.90 4.00
N GLU A 85 6.29 14.99 3.04
CA GLU A 85 5.33 14.87 1.94
C GLU A 85 4.71 13.48 1.87
N ARG A 86 3.73 13.36 0.99
CA ARG A 86 2.99 12.12 0.75
C ARG A 86 3.47 11.48 -0.55
N VAL A 87 4.08 10.30 -0.45
CA VAL A 87 4.68 9.57 -1.58
C VAL A 87 3.83 8.33 -1.89
N LEU A 88 3.39 8.19 -3.14
CA LEU A 88 2.72 6.99 -3.63
C LEU A 88 3.78 5.93 -3.97
N LEU A 89 3.54 4.69 -3.54
CA LEU A 89 4.53 3.61 -3.67
C LEU A 89 4.22 2.63 -4.80
N ASP A 90 2.96 2.53 -5.24
CA ASP A 90 2.53 1.47 -6.16
C ASP A 90 3.30 1.51 -7.47
N GLY A 91 3.96 0.39 -7.81
CA GLY A 91 4.68 0.22 -9.06
C GLY A 91 5.99 0.98 -9.16
N THR A 92 6.51 1.57 -8.08
CA THR A 92 7.76 2.34 -8.14
C THR A 92 8.95 1.56 -7.59
N HIS A 93 10.07 1.61 -8.30
CA HIS A 93 11.38 1.20 -7.85
C HIS A 93 12.15 2.43 -7.36
N PHE A 94 12.51 2.45 -6.08
CA PHE A 94 13.31 3.51 -5.48
C PHE A 94 14.73 3.02 -5.24
N GLU A 95 15.72 3.76 -5.73
CA GLU A 95 17.13 3.46 -5.55
C GLU A 95 17.88 4.69 -4.98
N ASP A 96 18.72 4.49 -3.97
CA ASP A 96 19.52 5.55 -3.34
C ASP A 96 18.70 6.79 -2.91
N CYS A 97 17.44 6.59 -2.52
CA CYS A 97 16.54 7.68 -2.12
C CYS A 97 16.50 7.88 -0.60
N THR A 98 16.13 9.09 -0.17
CA THR A 98 15.93 9.42 1.24
C THR A 98 14.50 9.89 1.49
N PHE A 99 13.86 9.38 2.54
CA PHE A 99 12.52 9.76 2.97
C PHE A 99 12.56 10.29 4.40
N ASP A 100 12.37 11.60 4.57
CA ASP A 100 12.35 12.25 5.89
C ASP A 100 10.94 12.70 6.27
N THR A 101 10.40 12.13 7.34
CA THR A 101 9.08 12.48 7.89
C THR A 101 7.95 12.34 6.84
N CYS A 102 8.13 11.43 5.87
CA CYS A 102 7.18 11.21 4.79
C CYS A 102 6.01 10.30 5.20
N THR A 103 4.86 10.54 4.57
CA THR A 103 3.74 9.59 4.55
C THR A 103 3.81 8.74 3.29
N LEU A 104 4.16 7.47 3.45
CA LEU A 104 4.34 6.52 2.36
C LEU A 104 3.04 5.72 2.16
N VAL A 105 2.49 5.76 0.96
CA VAL A 105 1.13 5.27 0.66
C VAL A 105 1.18 4.09 -0.28
N TYR A 106 0.64 2.97 0.15
CA TYR A 106 0.46 1.78 -0.67
C TYR A 106 -1.03 1.51 -0.90
N GLY A 107 -1.49 1.59 -2.14
CA GLY A 107 -2.89 1.37 -2.53
C GLY A 107 -3.24 -0.10 -2.78
N GLY A 108 -2.24 -1.00 -2.82
CA GLY A 108 -2.45 -2.41 -3.15
C GLY A 108 -2.28 -2.72 -4.63
N GLY A 109 -1.57 -1.85 -5.36
CA GLY A 109 -1.10 -2.11 -6.72
C GLY A 109 0.16 -2.97 -6.72
N LYS A 110 0.97 -2.82 -7.78
CA LYS A 110 2.25 -3.52 -7.90
C LYS A 110 3.16 -3.15 -6.71
N PRO A 111 3.73 -4.12 -5.97
CA PRO A 111 4.56 -3.81 -4.81
C PRO A 111 5.78 -2.94 -5.18
N PRO A 112 6.12 -1.93 -4.33
CA PRO A 112 7.33 -1.12 -4.50
C PRO A 112 8.58 -1.95 -4.27
N HIS A 113 9.69 -1.47 -4.83
CA HIS A 113 11.04 -1.93 -4.48
C HIS A 113 11.81 -0.78 -3.86
N PHE A 114 12.59 -1.09 -2.83
CA PHE A 114 13.47 -0.13 -2.18
C PHE A 114 14.87 -0.72 -2.15
N VAL A 115 15.80 -0.04 -2.82
CA VAL A 115 17.20 -0.44 -2.91
C VAL A 115 18.04 0.70 -2.34
N ARG A 116 18.84 0.41 -1.31
CA ARG A 116 19.75 1.38 -0.67
C ARG A 116 19.07 2.71 -0.31
N CYS A 117 17.80 2.65 0.13
CA CYS A 117 17.04 3.82 0.54
C CYS A 117 17.14 4.04 2.06
N ASP A 118 17.12 5.29 2.48
CA ASP A 118 17.12 5.71 3.88
C ASP A 118 15.75 6.24 4.31
N PHE A 119 15.26 5.81 5.48
CA PHE A 119 13.97 6.24 6.02
C PHE A 119 14.14 6.85 7.41
N ALA A 120 13.84 8.14 7.54
CA ALA A 120 13.79 8.85 8.80
C ALA A 120 12.32 9.10 9.19
N ALA A 121 11.85 8.42 10.24
CA ALA A 121 10.48 8.51 10.75
C ALA A 121 9.36 8.35 9.69
N PRO A 122 9.37 7.27 8.87
CA PRO A 122 8.34 7.06 7.86
C PRO A 122 6.99 6.72 8.50
N ARG A 123 5.90 7.23 7.92
CA ARG A 123 4.53 6.80 8.23
C ARG A 123 3.97 6.02 7.06
N PHE A 124 3.76 4.72 7.23
CA PHE A 124 3.06 3.91 6.22
C PHE A 124 1.55 4.05 6.34
N VAL A 125 0.88 4.20 5.20
CA VAL A 125 -0.58 4.27 5.07
C VAL A 125 -1.01 3.31 3.97
N PHE A 126 -2.00 2.48 4.28
CA PHE A 126 -2.61 1.55 3.33
C PHE A 126 -3.95 2.12 2.88
N GLU A 127 -4.12 2.24 1.57
CA GLU A 127 -5.34 2.77 0.96
C GLU A 127 -5.92 1.75 -0.02
N ASP A 128 -7.11 2.03 -0.56
CA ASP A 128 -7.78 1.23 -1.58
C ASP A 128 -7.81 -0.28 -1.28
N ALA A 129 -7.29 -1.10 -2.18
CA ALA A 129 -7.31 -2.56 -2.05
C ALA A 129 -6.45 -3.04 -0.87
N ALA A 130 -5.33 -2.37 -0.61
CA ALA A 130 -4.51 -2.69 0.56
C ALA A 130 -5.27 -2.39 1.86
N GLN A 131 -5.99 -1.27 1.94
CA GLN A 131 -6.80 -0.95 3.12
C GLN A 131 -7.86 -2.02 3.40
N ASN A 132 -8.54 -2.51 2.36
CA ASN A 132 -9.54 -3.57 2.51
C ASN A 132 -8.93 -4.85 3.09
N THR A 133 -7.69 -5.16 2.72
CA THR A 133 -6.96 -6.32 3.26
C THR A 133 -6.65 -6.14 4.73
N ILE A 134 -6.17 -4.96 5.14
CA ILE A 134 -5.90 -4.64 6.56
C ILE A 134 -7.20 -4.68 7.38
N GLN A 135 -8.32 -4.20 6.83
CA GLN A 135 -9.62 -4.29 7.48
C GLN A 135 -10.07 -5.73 7.68
N LEU A 136 -9.90 -6.59 6.67
CA LEU A 136 -10.18 -8.03 6.79
C LEU A 136 -9.31 -8.69 7.85
N MET A 137 -7.99 -8.46 7.82
CA MET A 137 -7.06 -9.00 8.82
C MET A 137 -7.44 -8.55 10.23
N SER A 138 -7.85 -7.28 10.39
CA SER A 138 -8.31 -6.75 11.67
C SER A 138 -9.60 -7.43 12.15
N ALA A 139 -10.54 -7.72 11.25
CA ALA A 139 -11.77 -8.43 11.59
C ALA A 139 -11.49 -9.88 12.02
N ILE A 140 -10.57 -10.57 11.34
CA ILE A 140 -10.13 -11.92 11.72
C ILE A 140 -9.48 -11.90 13.10
N TYR A 141 -8.55 -10.95 13.32
CA TYR A 141 -7.80 -10.83 14.57
C TYR A 141 -8.73 -10.61 15.77
N ASN A 142 -9.67 -9.67 15.66
CA ASN A 142 -10.52 -9.27 16.78
C ASN A 142 -11.80 -10.10 16.93
N GLY A 143 -12.28 -10.74 15.85
CA GLY A 143 -13.62 -11.32 15.80
C GLY A 143 -13.66 -12.84 15.56
N ILE A 144 -12.59 -13.44 15.04
CA ILE A 144 -12.57 -14.86 14.68
C ILE A 144 -11.54 -15.61 15.51
N ASP A 145 -10.26 -15.38 15.25
CA ASP A 145 -9.15 -16.02 15.95
C ASP A 145 -7.85 -15.24 15.67
N GLU A 146 -7.29 -14.64 16.71
CA GLU A 146 -6.02 -13.90 16.65
C GLU A 146 -4.87 -14.73 16.07
N ARG A 147 -4.87 -16.05 16.34
CA ARG A 147 -3.76 -16.96 15.98
C ARG A 147 -3.60 -17.10 14.47
N ILE A 148 -4.67 -16.87 13.71
CA ILE A 148 -4.62 -16.91 12.24
C ILE A 148 -3.69 -15.82 11.72
N ILE A 149 -3.83 -14.60 12.24
CA ILE A 149 -3.01 -13.45 11.83
C ILE A 149 -1.60 -13.54 12.40
N GLU A 150 -1.44 -14.02 13.63
CA GLU A 150 -0.10 -14.25 14.20
C GLU A 150 0.72 -15.23 13.37
N LYS A 151 0.09 -16.31 12.88
CA LYS A 151 0.76 -17.23 11.96
C LYS A 151 1.14 -16.56 10.64
N THR A 152 0.32 -15.63 10.13
CA THR A 152 0.70 -14.82 8.95
C THR A 152 1.95 -13.99 9.23
N PHE A 153 2.08 -13.39 10.42
CA PHE A 153 3.30 -12.67 10.80
C PHE A 153 4.51 -13.59 10.90
N ASP A 154 4.35 -14.83 11.36
CA ASP A 154 5.44 -15.80 11.36
C ASP A 154 5.94 -16.11 9.95
N GLU A 155 5.05 -16.23 8.97
CA GLU A 155 5.45 -16.41 7.56
C GLU A 155 6.13 -15.15 7.01
N ILE A 156 5.67 -13.95 7.36
CA ILE A 156 6.34 -12.69 6.99
C ILE A 156 7.76 -12.64 7.58
N ARG A 157 7.94 -13.02 8.84
CA ARG A 157 9.26 -13.03 9.51
C ARG A 157 10.23 -14.03 8.89
N LYS A 158 9.73 -15.17 8.41
CA LYS A 158 10.52 -16.14 7.63
C LYS A 158 10.91 -15.61 6.25
N GLY A 159 10.15 -14.63 5.75
CA GLY A 159 10.23 -14.13 4.38
C GLY A 159 9.40 -15.02 3.45
N PHE A 160 8.57 -14.39 2.62
CA PHE A 160 7.97 -15.10 1.49
C PHE A 160 9.09 -15.36 0.49
N GLY A 161 9.61 -16.59 0.47
CA GLY A 161 10.52 -17.05 -0.58
C GLY A 161 9.84 -16.94 -1.96
N PRO A 162 10.61 -16.93 -3.06
CA PRO A 162 10.04 -16.77 -4.39
C PRO A 162 9.04 -17.90 -4.65
N ALA A 163 7.81 -17.53 -5.00
CA ALA A 163 6.78 -18.43 -5.51
C ALA A 163 7.04 -18.76 -6.99
#